data_AF-A0A5C6F172-F1
#
_entry.id   AF-A0A5C6F172-F1
#
_cell.length_a   1.000
_cell.length_b   1.000
_cell.length_c   1.000
_cell.angle_alpha   90.00
_cell.angle_beta   90.00
_cell.angle_gamma   90.00
#
_symmetry.space_group_name_H-M   'P 1'
#
loop_
_entity.id
_entity.type
_entity.pdbx_description
1 polymer ?
#
loop_
_entity_poly.entity_id
_entity_poly.type
_entity_poly.pdbx_seq_one_letter_code
_entity_poly.pdbx_strand_id
1 'polypeptide(L)'
;MMEFTSAHGLLRTAHIVTGCVGLTLFWVAALTRKGGAWHRKSGLFFYLSALAVSATACVSSLWAIAAPISFAGIQRALSPDETTHLINSIRFLFVILLTLMTWLVASVIMGRHVIQQKHDFRRRSFLPIVAWLGSAFISIGCGVYGVVSICA
;
A
#
# COMPACT_ATOMS: atom_id res chain seq x y z
N MET A 1 -1.00 -18.90 17.69
CA MET A 1 -1.21 -19.75 16.50
C MET A 1 -1.70 -18.82 15.40
N MET A 2 -0.97 -18.64 14.28
CA MET A 2 -1.40 -17.73 13.21
C MET A 2 -2.65 -18.32 12.52
N GLU A 3 -3.76 -17.60 12.51
CA GLU A 3 -4.99 -18.02 11.82
C GLU A 3 -4.84 -17.87 10.30
N PHE A 4 -4.17 -18.82 9.65
CA PHE A 4 -4.07 -18.89 8.18
C PHE A 4 -5.36 -19.37 7.50
N THR A 5 -6.34 -19.82 8.28
CA THR A 5 -7.56 -20.46 7.78
C THR A 5 -8.56 -19.48 7.18
N SER A 6 -8.42 -18.19 7.43
CA SER A 6 -9.25 -17.14 6.84
C SER A 6 -8.49 -16.36 5.76
N ALA A 7 -9.19 -15.95 4.69
CA ALA A 7 -8.61 -15.10 3.65
C ALA A 7 -8.04 -13.79 4.23
N HIS A 8 -8.74 -13.22 5.21
CA HIS A 8 -8.28 -12.04 5.95
C HIS A 8 -6.97 -12.30 6.71
N GLY A 9 -6.87 -13.42 7.44
CA GLY A 9 -5.66 -13.81 8.17
C GLY A 9 -4.46 -14.07 7.27
N LEU A 10 -4.69 -14.71 6.10
CA LEU A 10 -3.66 -14.91 5.08
C LEU A 10 -3.15 -13.58 4.51
N LEU A 11 -4.06 -12.70 4.07
CA LEU A 11 -3.69 -11.38 3.54
C LEU A 11 -2.90 -10.56 4.56
N ARG A 12 -3.38 -10.51 5.81
CA ARG A 12 -2.70 -9.80 6.90
C ARG A 12 -1.31 -10.35 7.17
N THR A 13 -1.17 -11.68 7.25
CA THR A 13 0.12 -12.31 7.55
C THR A 13 1.10 -12.10 6.41
N ALA A 14 0.66 -12.28 5.16
CA ALA A 14 1.48 -12.01 3.98
C ALA A 14 1.94 -10.54 3.95
N HIS A 15 1.04 -9.60 4.24
CA HIS A 15 1.35 -8.17 4.29
C HIS A 15 2.40 -7.85 5.37
N ILE A 16 2.24 -8.38 6.59
CA ILE A 16 3.18 -8.14 7.69
C ILE A 16 4.55 -8.74 7.38
N VAL A 17 4.61 -10.00 6.95
CA VAL A 17 5.90 -10.67 6.67
C VAL A 17 6.64 -9.97 5.53
N THR A 18 5.96 -9.69 4.42
CA THR A 18 6.57 -8.98 3.29
C THR A 18 6.94 -7.54 3.64
N GLY A 19 6.15 -6.87 4.48
CA GLY A 19 6.42 -5.53 5.00
C GLY A 19 7.67 -5.50 5.89
N CYS A 20 7.82 -6.45 6.81
CA CYS A 20 9.01 -6.58 7.66
C CYS A 20 10.27 -6.80 6.81
N VAL A 21 10.22 -7.74 5.86
CA VAL A 21 11.34 -8.00 4.94
C VAL A 21 11.67 -6.74 4.13
N GLY A 22 10.65 -6.06 3.58
CA GLY A 22 10.81 -4.80 2.86
C GLY A 22 11.47 -3.72 3.72
N LEU A 23 11.04 -3.54 4.95
CA LEU A 23 11.59 -2.53 5.86
C LEU A 23 13.06 -2.80 6.20
N THR A 24 13.43 -4.06 6.44
CA THR A 24 14.84 -4.44 6.63
C THR A 24 15.67 -4.12 5.38
N LEU A 25 15.19 -4.48 4.20
CA LEU A 25 15.87 -4.22 2.93
C LEU A 25 16.00 -2.73 2.62
N PHE A 26 15.00 -1.93 2.98
CA PHE A 26 15.04 -0.47 2.89
C PHE A 26 16.20 0.08 3.70
N TRP A 27 16.33 -0.30 4.97
CA TRP A 27 17.43 0.18 5.82
C TRP A 27 18.80 -0.27 5.31
N VAL A 28 18.92 -1.50 4.81
CA VAL A 28 20.16 -1.96 4.15
C VAL A 28 20.49 -1.10 2.93
N ALA A 29 19.51 -0.79 2.07
CA ALA A 29 19.73 0.10 0.92
C ALA A 29 20.10 1.52 1.35
N ALA A 30 19.49 2.05 2.41
CA ALA A 30 19.70 3.40 2.91
C ALA A 30 21.09 3.60 3.54
N LEU A 31 21.59 2.59 4.26
CA LEU A 31 22.87 2.66 4.99
C LEU A 31 24.07 2.23 4.15
N THR A 32 23.88 1.55 3.02
CA THR A 32 24.98 1.13 2.15
C THR A 32 25.37 2.22 1.16
N ARG A 33 26.60 2.15 0.64
CA ARG A 33 27.12 3.11 -0.35
C ARG A 33 26.17 3.20 -1.56
N LYS A 34 25.61 4.41 -1.77
CA LYS A 34 24.68 4.69 -2.87
C LYS A 34 25.26 4.25 -4.22
N GLY A 35 24.52 3.44 -4.97
CA GLY A 35 24.95 2.85 -6.25
C GLY A 35 25.93 1.67 -6.15
N GLY A 36 26.37 1.28 -4.95
CA GLY A 36 27.15 0.06 -4.72
C GLY A 36 26.36 -1.21 -5.00
N ALA A 37 27.03 -2.38 -4.97
CA ALA A 37 26.39 -3.67 -5.22
C ALA A 37 25.28 -3.97 -4.20
N TRP A 38 25.54 -3.74 -2.91
CA TRP A 38 24.55 -3.95 -1.86
C TRP A 38 23.34 -3.02 -2.00
N HIS A 39 23.55 -1.71 -2.19
CA HIS A 39 22.47 -0.74 -2.43
C HIS A 39 21.56 -1.14 -3.61
N ARG A 40 22.15 -1.62 -4.71
CA ARG A 40 21.39 -2.06 -5.89
C ARG A 40 20.61 -3.35 -5.65
N LYS A 41 21.24 -4.35 -5.01
CA LYS A 41 20.60 -5.64 -4.71
C LYS A 41 19.48 -5.47 -3.68
N SER A 42 19.75 -4.83 -2.55
CA SER A 42 18.73 -4.60 -1.52
C SER A 42 17.62 -3.67 -2.02
N GLY A 43 17.95 -2.66 -2.84
CA GLY A 43 16.95 -1.82 -3.50
C GLY A 43 16.02 -2.58 -4.44
N LEU A 44 16.52 -3.59 -5.17
CA LEU A 44 15.70 -4.45 -6.01
C LEU A 44 14.75 -5.32 -5.17
N PHE A 45 15.27 -5.98 -4.12
CA PHE A 45 14.42 -6.80 -3.25
C PHE A 45 13.42 -5.95 -2.46
N PHE A 46 13.80 -4.74 -2.05
CA PHE A 46 12.88 -3.76 -1.45
C PHE A 46 11.76 -3.41 -2.43
N TYR A 47 12.09 -3.11 -3.69
CA TYR A 47 11.10 -2.84 -4.74
C TYR A 47 10.11 -4.01 -4.91
N LEU A 48 10.61 -5.26 -4.99
CA LEU A 48 9.75 -6.44 -5.09
C LEU A 48 8.85 -6.62 -3.85
N SER A 49 9.42 -6.41 -2.67
CA SER A 49 8.68 -6.49 -1.40
C SER A 49 7.60 -5.41 -1.34
N ALA A 50 7.90 -4.19 -1.76
CA ALA A 50 6.95 -3.09 -1.82
C ALA A 50 5.79 -3.41 -2.77
N LEU A 51 6.04 -4.01 -3.94
CA LEU A 51 4.96 -4.44 -4.84
C LEU A 51 4.08 -5.53 -4.21
N ALA A 52 4.65 -6.48 -3.48
CA ALA A 52 3.89 -7.53 -2.79
C ALA A 52 3.02 -6.94 -1.63
N VAL A 53 3.60 -6.04 -0.84
CA VAL A 53 2.89 -5.28 0.21
C VAL A 53 1.77 -4.46 -0.40
N SER A 54 2.03 -3.78 -1.51
CA SER A 54 1.04 -3.00 -2.27
C SER A 54 -0.11 -3.86 -2.78
N ALA A 55 0.16 -5.06 -3.30
CA ALA A 55 -0.89 -5.97 -3.77
C ALA A 55 -1.81 -6.43 -2.62
N THR A 56 -1.22 -6.85 -1.50
CA THR A 56 -1.99 -7.26 -0.31
C THR A 56 -2.76 -6.10 0.33
N ALA A 57 -2.17 -4.89 0.37
CA ALA A 57 -2.84 -3.68 0.84
C ALA A 57 -4.02 -3.30 -0.06
N CYS A 58 -3.84 -3.33 -1.38
CA CYS A 58 -4.90 -3.02 -2.34
C CYS A 58 -6.12 -3.93 -2.14
N VAL A 59 -5.92 -5.24 -2.09
CA VAL A 59 -7.01 -6.21 -1.87
C VAL A 59 -7.69 -5.97 -0.52
N SER A 60 -6.92 -5.75 0.53
CA SER A 60 -7.46 -5.53 1.88
C SER A 60 -8.27 -4.24 1.96
N SER A 61 -7.78 -3.14 1.37
CA SER A 61 -8.49 -1.87 1.34
C SER A 61 -9.77 -1.93 0.52
N LEU A 62 -9.75 -2.55 -0.66
CA LEU A 62 -10.96 -2.70 -1.47
C LEU A 62 -12.02 -3.54 -0.75
N TRP A 63 -11.61 -4.62 -0.08
CA TRP A 63 -12.53 -5.42 0.72
C TRP A 63 -13.11 -4.63 1.91
N ALA A 64 -12.27 -3.95 2.69
CA ALA A 64 -12.72 -3.16 3.83
C ALA A 64 -13.67 -2.01 3.44
N ILE A 65 -13.47 -1.40 2.26
CA ILE A 65 -14.36 -0.35 1.75
C ILE A 65 -15.69 -0.94 1.29
N ALA A 66 -15.66 -2.04 0.53
CA ALA A 66 -16.84 -2.66 -0.05
C ALA A 66 -17.72 -3.36 1.00
N ALA A 67 -17.11 -4.09 1.94
CA ALA A 67 -17.79 -4.90 2.94
C ALA A 67 -17.15 -4.74 4.35
N PRO A 68 -17.27 -3.55 4.98
CA PRO A 68 -16.58 -3.22 6.24
C PRO A 68 -16.92 -4.14 7.40
N ILE A 69 -18.19 -4.57 7.54
CA ILE A 69 -18.61 -5.48 8.63
C ILE A 69 -17.97 -6.87 8.47
N SER A 70 -17.95 -7.40 7.25
CA SER A 70 -17.32 -8.68 6.94
C SER A 70 -15.80 -8.62 7.18
N PHE A 71 -15.16 -7.53 6.77
CA PHE A 71 -13.74 -7.32 6.95
C PHE A 71 -13.36 -7.20 8.44
N ALA A 72 -14.16 -6.49 9.24
CA ALA A 72 -13.92 -6.31 10.67
C ALA A 72 -14.08 -7.60 11.49
N GLY A 73 -14.78 -8.62 10.96
CA GLY A 73 -14.98 -9.91 11.64
C GLY A 73 -15.80 -9.81 12.93
N ILE A 74 -16.62 -8.76 13.09
CA ILE A 74 -17.43 -8.56 14.29
C ILE A 74 -18.62 -9.52 14.28
N GLN A 75 -18.72 -10.34 15.33
CA GLN A 75 -19.82 -11.30 15.50
C GLN A 75 -20.85 -10.89 16.57
N ARG A 76 -20.60 -9.79 17.30
CA ARG A 76 -21.57 -9.26 18.27
C ARG A 76 -22.70 -8.51 17.57
N ALA A 77 -23.86 -8.46 18.19
CA ALA A 77 -24.91 -7.52 17.81
C ALA A 77 -24.42 -6.08 18.04
N LEU A 78 -24.62 -5.23 17.04
CA LEU A 78 -24.32 -3.80 17.06
C LEU A 78 -25.64 -3.04 17.05
N SER A 79 -25.71 -1.92 17.79
CA SER A 79 -26.83 -0.99 17.60
C SER A 79 -26.79 -0.37 16.19
N PRO A 80 -27.91 0.17 15.68
CA PRO A 80 -27.93 0.86 14.40
C PRO A 80 -26.91 2.01 14.31
N ASP A 81 -26.78 2.78 15.38
CA ASP A 81 -25.86 3.92 15.46
C ASP A 81 -24.40 3.46 15.49
N GLU A 82 -24.08 2.43 16.29
CA GLU A 82 -22.73 1.83 16.34
C GLU A 82 -22.32 1.28 14.97
N THR A 83 -23.26 0.61 14.28
CA THR A 83 -23.02 0.02 12.96
C THR A 83 -22.63 1.09 11.95
N THR A 84 -23.40 2.19 11.92
CA THR A 84 -23.17 3.30 10.98
C THR A 84 -21.82 3.96 11.24
N HIS A 85 -21.52 4.27 12.51
CA HIS A 85 -20.25 4.87 12.90
C HIS A 85 -19.05 3.96 12.54
N LEU A 86 -19.17 2.65 12.78
CA LEU A 86 -18.12 1.69 12.45
C LEU A 86 -17.88 1.60 10.95
N ILE A 87 -18.95 1.49 10.14
CA ILE A 87 -18.86 1.42 8.68
C ILE A 87 -18.12 2.64 8.13
N ASN A 88 -18.49 3.84 8.58
CA ASN A 88 -17.88 5.08 8.13
C ASN A 88 -16.41 5.16 8.57
N SER A 89 -16.10 4.76 9.80
CA SER A 89 -14.72 4.73 10.33
C SER A 89 -13.82 3.78 9.53
N ILE A 90 -14.30 2.57 9.22
CA ILE A 90 -13.53 1.58 8.44
C ILE A 90 -13.32 2.11 7.02
N ARG A 91 -14.36 2.59 6.36
CA ARG A 91 -14.25 3.13 5.00
C ARG A 91 -13.27 4.30 4.94
N PHE A 92 -13.37 5.23 5.86
CA PHE A 92 -12.47 6.37 5.96
C PHE A 92 -11.00 5.93 6.12
N LEU A 93 -10.73 5.04 7.09
CA LEU A 93 -9.38 4.53 7.33
C LEU A 93 -8.81 3.82 6.11
N PHE A 94 -9.58 2.94 5.47
CA PHE A 94 -9.06 2.12 4.37
C PHE A 94 -8.92 2.88 3.06
N VAL A 95 -9.66 3.97 2.87
CA VAL A 95 -9.44 4.94 1.78
C VAL A 95 -8.10 5.68 1.95
N ILE A 96 -7.78 6.08 3.19
CA ILE A 96 -6.45 6.64 3.50
C ILE A 96 -5.37 5.60 3.22
N LEU A 97 -5.52 4.36 3.71
CA LEU A 97 -4.53 3.30 3.49
C LEU A 97 -4.35 2.95 2.00
N LEU A 98 -5.43 3.00 1.20
CA LEU A 98 -5.35 2.84 -0.25
C LEU A 98 -4.53 3.97 -0.90
N THR A 99 -4.67 5.20 -0.40
CA THR A 99 -3.86 6.34 -0.84
C THR A 99 -2.38 6.16 -0.48
N LEU A 100 -2.07 5.70 0.75
CA LEU A 100 -0.68 5.40 1.11
C LEU A 100 -0.08 4.31 0.21
N MET A 101 -0.87 3.30 -0.16
CA MET A 101 -0.42 2.24 -1.06
C MET A 101 -0.05 2.77 -2.45
N THR A 102 -0.82 3.69 -3.03
CA THR A 102 -0.50 4.27 -4.35
C THR A 102 0.76 5.14 -4.30
N TRP A 103 0.94 5.90 -3.21
CA TRP A 103 2.16 6.69 -2.97
C TRP A 103 3.41 5.81 -2.85
N LEU A 104 3.29 4.67 -2.16
CA LEU A 104 4.36 3.68 -2.07
C LEU A 104 4.75 3.19 -3.47
N VAL A 105 3.77 2.78 -4.30
CA VAL A 105 4.03 2.30 -5.68
C VAL A 105 4.71 3.38 -6.52
N ALA A 106 4.19 4.60 -6.52
CA ALA A 106 4.76 5.70 -7.29
C ALA A 106 6.22 5.97 -6.86
N SER A 107 6.48 5.96 -5.56
CA SER A 107 7.81 6.19 -4.98
C SER A 107 8.82 5.10 -5.36
N VAL A 108 8.44 3.81 -5.30
CA VAL A 108 9.36 2.71 -5.64
C VAL A 108 9.59 2.57 -7.14
N ILE A 109 8.59 2.91 -7.98
CA ILE A 109 8.77 3.01 -9.44
C ILE A 109 9.76 4.12 -9.77
N MET A 110 9.61 5.30 -9.17
CA MET A 110 10.54 6.42 -9.36
C MET A 110 11.95 6.06 -8.89
N GLY A 111 12.11 5.49 -7.69
CA GLY A 111 13.41 5.07 -7.17
C GLY A 111 14.12 4.08 -8.08
N ARG A 112 13.38 3.08 -8.61
CA ARG A 112 13.93 2.12 -9.58
C ARG A 112 14.34 2.80 -10.89
N HIS A 113 13.55 3.76 -11.36
CA HIS A 113 13.83 4.46 -12.61
C HIS A 113 15.10 5.33 -12.52
N VAL A 114 15.30 6.06 -11.41
CA VAL A 114 16.51 6.87 -11.18
C VAL A 114 17.78 6.01 -11.20
N ILE A 115 17.73 4.83 -10.58
CA ILE A 115 18.87 3.89 -10.60
C ILE A 115 19.16 3.39 -12.02
N GLN A 116 18.11 3.10 -12.80
CA GLN A 116 18.26 2.65 -14.18
C GLN A 116 18.82 3.73 -15.10
N GLN A 117 18.37 4.98 -14.96
CA GLN A 117 18.87 6.11 -15.76
C GLN A 117 20.34 6.43 -15.49
N LYS A 118 20.83 6.20 -14.26
CA LYS A 118 22.25 6.35 -13.94
C LYS A 118 23.14 5.36 -14.73
N HIS A 119 22.59 4.22 -15.12
CA HIS A 119 23.30 3.22 -15.92
C HIS A 119 23.08 3.38 -17.43
N ASP A 120 21.90 3.87 -17.85
CA ASP A 120 21.55 4.09 -19.25
C ASP A 120 20.73 5.38 -19.42
N PHE A 121 21.41 6.47 -19.76
CA PHE A 121 20.82 7.79 -19.94
C PHE A 121 19.87 7.89 -21.15
N ARG A 122 19.92 6.93 -22.11
CA ARG A 122 19.03 6.95 -23.28
C ARG A 122 17.66 6.35 -22.97
N ARG A 123 17.52 5.65 -21.85
CA ARG A 123 16.29 4.98 -21.45
C ARG A 123 15.26 5.97 -20.87
N ARG A 124 14.55 6.66 -21.76
CA ARG A 124 13.38 7.48 -21.40
C ARG A 124 12.18 6.56 -21.18
N SER A 125 11.51 6.69 -20.02
CA SER A 125 10.24 6.03 -19.77
C SER A 125 9.27 7.00 -19.11
N PHE A 126 8.02 6.99 -19.59
CA PHE A 126 6.94 7.76 -18.97
C PHE A 126 6.34 7.08 -17.74
N LEU A 127 6.78 5.85 -17.40
CA LEU A 127 6.21 5.06 -16.31
C LEU A 127 6.20 5.80 -14.95
N PRO A 128 7.25 6.53 -14.52
CA PRO A 128 7.20 7.26 -13.26
C PRO A 128 6.19 8.41 -13.29
N ILE A 129 6.06 9.11 -14.42
CA ILE A 129 5.10 10.21 -14.58
C ILE A 129 3.68 9.67 -14.50
N VAL A 130 3.39 8.59 -15.23
CA VAL A 130 2.09 7.92 -15.19
C VAL A 130 1.76 7.43 -13.78
N ALA A 131 2.72 6.84 -13.07
CA ALA A 131 2.53 6.37 -11.70
C ALA A 131 2.19 7.52 -10.74
N TRP A 132 2.89 8.65 -10.83
CA TRP A 132 2.61 9.83 -10.01
C TRP A 132 1.29 10.51 -10.36
N LEU A 133 0.96 10.67 -11.64
CA LEU A 133 -0.32 11.23 -12.07
C LEU A 133 -1.49 10.34 -11.64
N GLY A 134 -1.36 9.02 -11.80
CA GLY A 134 -2.35 8.06 -11.33
C GLY A 134 -2.51 8.12 -9.80
N SER A 135 -1.40 8.19 -9.07
CA SER A 135 -1.41 8.35 -7.61
C SER A 135 -2.09 9.65 -7.17
N ALA A 136 -1.81 10.77 -7.85
CA ALA A 136 -2.44 12.06 -7.58
C ALA A 136 -3.96 12.01 -7.85
N PHE A 137 -4.37 11.42 -8.97
CA PHE A 137 -5.78 11.26 -9.31
C PHE A 137 -6.53 10.41 -8.28
N ILE A 138 -5.96 9.27 -7.87
CA ILE A 138 -6.54 8.42 -6.83
C ILE A 138 -6.61 9.15 -5.49
N SER A 139 -5.57 9.91 -5.14
CA SER A 139 -5.54 10.70 -3.89
C SER A 139 -6.65 11.75 -3.86
N ILE A 140 -6.90 12.43 -4.99
CA ILE A 140 -8.00 13.40 -5.12
C ILE A 140 -9.35 12.69 -4.95
N GLY A 141 -9.56 11.57 -5.67
CA GLY A 141 -10.80 10.79 -5.55
C GLY A 141 -11.05 10.29 -4.12
N CYS A 142 -10.00 9.80 -3.45
CA CYS A 142 -10.05 9.38 -2.06
C CYS A 142 -10.34 10.54 -1.11
N GLY A 143 -9.74 11.71 -1.33
CA GLY A 143 -10.00 12.92 -0.54
C GLY A 143 -11.44 13.39 -0.66
N VAL A 144 -11.98 13.44 -1.89
CA VAL A 144 -13.38 13.80 -2.13
C VAL A 144 -14.32 12.80 -1.47
N TYR A 145 -14.08 11.50 -1.64
CA TYR A 145 -14.87 10.46 -1.00
C TYR A 145 -14.84 10.57 0.53
N GLY A 146 -13.66 10.83 1.12
CA GLY A 146 -13.49 11.02 2.56
C GLY A 146 -14.31 12.21 3.08
N VAL A 147 -14.25 13.36 2.40
CA VAL A 147 -15.04 14.56 2.77
C VAL A 147 -16.53 14.25 2.70
N VAL A 148 -17.00 13.65 1.61
CA VAL A 148 -18.43 13.30 1.45
C VAL A 148 -18.89 12.32 2.53
N SER A 149 -18.07 11.32 2.86
CA SER A 149 -18.44 10.29 3.86
C SER A 149 -18.44 10.81 5.30
N ILE A 150 -17.80 11.95 5.57
CA ILE A 150 -17.81 12.63 6.88
C ILE A 150 -18.99 13.62 6.97
N CYS A 151 -19.34 14.26 5.86
CA CYS A 151 -20.37 15.30 5.81
C CYS A 151 -21.79 14.79 5.52
N ALA A 152 -21.95 13.52 5.12
CA ALA A 152 -23.23 12.85 4.89
C ALA A 152 -23.63 12.01 6.10
#